data_AF-A0A2N9F4V9-F1
#
_entry.id   AF-A0A2N9F4V9-F1
#
_cell.length_a   1.000
_cell.length_b   1.000
_cell.length_c   1.000
_cell.angle_alpha   90.00
_cell.angle_beta   90.00
_cell.angle_gamma   90.00
#
_symmetry.space_group_name_H-M   'P 1'
#
loop_
_entity.id
_entity.type
_entity.pdbx_description
1 polymer ?
#
loop_
_entity_poly.entity_id
_entity_poly.type
_entity_poly.pdbx_seq_one_letter_code
_entity_poly.pdbx_strand_id
1 'polypeptide(L)'
;MDNSIAENPSPTRPKWRKVAYGGMQPGFDDNHTDESFLEGMVMNANVVKRDMLKVMQDSVSISQYLCIVALVGLVWTYTLRSTLDETSLLYLDLTLLGSGSTVRAPGALKNPNLTSFISLNASVVASVFIASRLPSRLHVFAIMLFSLQVFLFAPLVTYCIKKYSFHLHLCFSFSLMAVTLAFVYTLHQLLFVLLLGLLVFVTVVCPYWLIRMQEYKFEINGPWDEAKLCFDITD
;
A
#
# COMPACT_ATOMS: atom_id res chain seq x y z
N MET A 1 44.64 -37.69 -67.79
CA MET A 1 43.56 -36.86 -68.38
C MET A 1 42.58 -36.72 -67.25
N ASP A 2 42.84 -35.76 -66.38
CA ASP A 2 42.26 -35.72 -65.04
C ASP A 2 41.22 -34.61 -65.07
N ASN A 3 39.95 -35.00 -65.17
CA ASN A 3 38.82 -34.09 -65.10
C ASN A 3 38.67 -33.59 -63.66
N SER A 4 39.31 -32.46 -63.35
CA SER A 4 39.04 -31.69 -62.14
C SER A 4 37.65 -31.08 -62.23
N ILE A 5 36.68 -31.71 -61.57
CA ILE A 5 35.35 -31.15 -61.33
C ILE A 5 35.56 -29.93 -60.43
N ALA A 6 35.42 -28.74 -61.01
CA ALA A 6 35.41 -27.50 -60.25
C ALA A 6 34.13 -27.46 -59.41
N GLU A 7 34.26 -27.64 -58.09
CA GLU A 7 33.20 -27.33 -57.14
C GLU A 7 32.93 -25.82 -57.20
N ASN A 8 31.77 -25.44 -57.73
CA ASN A 8 31.28 -24.06 -57.64
C ASN A 8 31.10 -23.72 -56.15
N PRO A 9 31.67 -22.61 -55.64
CA PRO A 9 31.40 -22.19 -54.28
C PRO A 9 29.91 -21.85 -54.17
N SER A 10 29.21 -22.56 -53.30
CA SER A 10 27.81 -22.26 -52.97
C SER A 10 27.69 -20.78 -52.56
N PRO A 11 26.65 -20.06 -53.00
CA PRO A 11 26.47 -18.67 -52.63
C PRO A 11 26.45 -18.52 -51.10
N THR A 12 27.28 -17.63 -50.58
CA THR A 12 27.31 -17.29 -49.15
C THR A 12 25.96 -16.71 -48.76
N ARG A 13 25.15 -17.49 -48.05
CA ARG A 13 23.86 -17.02 -47.53
C ARG A 13 24.11 -15.82 -46.62
N PRO A 14 23.31 -14.74 -46.74
CA PRO A 14 23.42 -13.61 -45.83
C PRO A 14 23.17 -14.09 -44.40
N LYS A 15 24.04 -13.71 -43.46
CA LYS A 15 23.88 -14.03 -42.04
C LYS A 15 22.76 -13.15 -41.47
N TRP A 16 21.82 -13.74 -40.74
CA TRP A 16 20.77 -13.00 -40.04
C TRP A 16 21.39 -11.99 -39.08
N ARG A 17 20.80 -10.80 -39.00
CA ARG A 17 21.24 -9.71 -38.13
C ARG A 17 20.13 -9.28 -37.18
N LYS A 18 20.46 -9.12 -35.91
CA LYS A 18 19.53 -8.59 -34.91
C LYS A 18 19.41 -7.07 -35.05
N VAL A 19 18.45 -6.61 -35.86
CA VAL A 19 18.19 -5.18 -36.08
C VAL A 19 16.73 -4.90 -35.70
N ALA A 20 16.51 -4.04 -34.70
CA ALA A 20 15.15 -3.68 -34.28
C ALA A 20 14.40 -2.87 -35.36
N TYR A 21 15.15 -2.05 -36.11
CA TYR A 21 14.63 -1.23 -37.19
C TYR A 21 15.41 -1.55 -38.48
N GLY A 22 14.85 -2.46 -39.25
CA GLY A 22 15.32 -2.86 -40.57
C GLY A 22 14.26 -3.79 -41.11
N GLY A 23 13.77 -3.56 -42.32
CA GLY A 23 12.71 -4.39 -42.89
C GLY A 23 13.08 -5.88 -42.98
N MET A 24 12.17 -6.66 -43.54
CA MET A 24 12.31 -8.11 -43.72
C MET A 24 13.67 -8.50 -44.32
N GLN A 25 14.39 -9.42 -43.66
CA GLN A 25 15.68 -9.92 -44.14
C GLN A 25 15.46 -11.09 -45.10
N PRO A 26 15.93 -10.99 -46.37
CA PRO A 26 15.71 -12.05 -47.35
C PRO A 26 16.34 -13.37 -46.92
N GLY A 27 15.56 -14.46 -46.96
CA GLY A 27 16.03 -15.81 -46.64
C GLY A 27 15.78 -16.27 -45.20
N PHE A 28 15.08 -15.47 -44.39
CA PHE A 28 14.67 -15.80 -43.04
C PHE A 28 13.17 -15.56 -42.86
N ASP A 29 12.51 -16.42 -42.09
CA ASP A 29 11.11 -16.24 -41.73
C ASP A 29 10.96 -15.03 -40.78
N ASP A 30 9.78 -14.40 -40.76
CA ASP A 30 9.52 -13.21 -39.93
C ASP A 30 9.69 -13.47 -38.42
N ASN A 31 9.56 -14.73 -37.98
CA ASN A 31 9.78 -15.15 -36.59
C ASN A 31 11.15 -15.80 -36.35
N HIS A 32 12.07 -15.71 -37.32
CA HIS A 32 13.41 -16.27 -37.18
C HIS A 32 14.20 -15.54 -36.09
N THR A 33 14.76 -16.32 -35.16
CA THR A 33 15.69 -15.87 -34.13
C THR A 33 17.02 -16.61 -34.28
N ASP A 34 18.09 -16.00 -33.81
CA ASP A 34 19.43 -16.61 -33.82
C ASP A 34 19.52 -17.82 -32.89
N GLU A 35 20.43 -18.75 -33.16
CA GLU A 35 20.61 -19.96 -32.32
C GLU A 35 21.05 -19.64 -30.88
N SER A 36 21.76 -18.51 -30.67
CA SER A 36 22.14 -17.99 -29.35
C SER A 36 21.01 -17.28 -28.59
N PHE A 37 19.81 -17.19 -29.18
CA PHE A 37 18.70 -16.43 -28.61
C PHE A 37 18.30 -16.94 -27.21
N LEU A 38 18.19 -18.26 -27.06
CA LEU A 38 17.81 -18.88 -25.79
C LEU A 38 18.91 -18.75 -24.72
N GLU A 39 20.16 -18.58 -25.12
CA GLU A 39 21.28 -18.33 -24.19
C GLU A 39 21.14 -16.98 -23.48
N GLY A 40 20.50 -16.00 -24.12
CA GLY A 40 20.24 -14.67 -23.57
C GLY A 40 18.97 -14.59 -22.71
N MET A 41 18.20 -15.67 -22.57
CA MET A 41 17.03 -15.68 -21.69
C MET A 41 17.45 -15.90 -20.24
N VAL A 42 17.12 -14.95 -19.38
CA VAL A 42 17.39 -15.04 -17.94
C VAL A 42 16.07 -14.93 -17.20
N MET A 43 15.72 -15.95 -16.43
CA MET A 43 14.60 -15.87 -15.50
C MET A 43 15.00 -15.04 -14.29
N ASN A 44 14.12 -14.14 -13.86
CA ASN A 44 14.19 -13.47 -12.57
C ASN A 44 15.46 -12.62 -12.37
N ALA A 45 15.99 -12.05 -13.45
CA ALA A 45 17.22 -11.24 -13.43
C ALA A 45 17.14 -10.04 -12.44
N ASN A 46 15.93 -9.52 -12.20
CA ASN A 46 15.69 -8.30 -11.43
C ASN A 46 14.97 -8.54 -10.08
N VAL A 47 15.14 -9.71 -9.43
CA VAL A 47 14.51 -9.95 -8.12
C VAL A 47 15.18 -9.08 -7.04
N VAL A 48 14.50 -7.99 -6.67
CA VAL A 48 14.94 -7.08 -5.60
C VAL A 48 14.67 -7.71 -4.24
N LYS A 49 15.74 -8.04 -3.49
CA LYS A 49 15.63 -8.46 -2.09
C LYS A 49 15.17 -7.26 -1.25
N ARG A 50 13.96 -7.34 -0.70
CA ARG A 50 13.40 -6.30 0.18
C ARG A 50 13.81 -6.58 1.63
N ASP A 51 14.15 -5.51 2.35
CA ASP A 51 14.36 -5.58 3.79
C ASP A 51 13.01 -5.77 4.49
N MET A 52 12.86 -6.91 5.18
CA MET A 52 11.64 -7.27 5.92
C MET A 52 11.26 -6.17 6.92
N LEU A 53 12.23 -5.63 7.64
CA LEU A 53 11.99 -4.68 8.72
C LEU A 53 11.40 -3.37 8.19
N LYS A 54 11.89 -2.92 7.03
CA LYS A 54 11.37 -1.73 6.37
C LYS A 54 9.91 -1.94 5.91
N VAL A 55 9.59 -3.09 5.32
CA VAL A 55 8.23 -3.40 4.87
C VAL A 55 7.27 -3.54 6.06
N MET A 56 7.72 -4.15 7.16
CA MET A 56 6.96 -4.21 8.40
C MET A 56 6.69 -2.81 8.96
N GLN A 57 7.70 -1.93 8.99
CA GLN A 57 7.49 -0.56 9.45
C GLN A 57 6.51 0.22 8.57
N ASP A 58 6.52 0.02 7.25
CA ASP A 58 5.55 0.66 6.36
C ASP A 58 4.11 0.13 6.58
N SER A 59 3.96 -1.14 6.98
CA SER A 59 2.66 -1.73 7.32
C SER A 59 2.05 -1.19 8.63
N VAL A 60 2.83 -0.52 9.48
CA VAL A 60 2.37 0.08 10.75
C VAL A 60 1.28 1.13 10.49
N SER A 61 1.40 1.91 9.42
CA SER A 61 0.37 2.90 9.07
C SER A 61 -0.99 2.26 8.81
N ILE A 62 -1.03 1.06 8.22
CA ILE A 62 -2.29 0.32 7.97
C ILE A 62 -2.92 -0.08 9.31
N SER A 63 -2.10 -0.61 10.22
CA SER A 63 -2.54 -1.03 11.55
C SER A 63 -3.06 0.14 12.39
N GLN A 64 -2.48 1.32 12.21
CA GLN A 64 -2.97 2.55 12.82
C GLN A 64 -4.40 2.89 12.35
N TYR A 65 -4.70 2.80 11.05
CA TYR A 65 -6.07 3.03 10.55
C TYR A 65 -7.07 1.99 11.06
N LEU A 66 -6.67 0.72 11.18
CA LEU A 66 -7.51 -0.30 11.82
C LEU A 66 -7.84 0.05 13.27
N CYS A 67 -6.85 0.55 14.01
CA CYS A 67 -7.02 1.02 15.38
C CYS A 67 -7.97 2.23 15.46
N ILE A 68 -7.86 3.17 14.52
CA ILE A 68 -8.75 4.34 14.44
C ILE A 68 -10.21 3.91 14.24
N VAL A 69 -10.46 3.00 13.29
CA VAL A 69 -11.82 2.46 13.05
C VAL A 69 -12.34 1.73 14.28
N ALA A 70 -11.49 0.92 14.93
CA ALA A 70 -11.84 0.23 16.16
C ALA A 70 -12.18 1.22 17.29
N LEU A 71 -11.44 2.32 17.44
CA LEU A 71 -11.72 3.37 18.44
C LEU A 71 -13.06 4.05 18.21
N VAL A 72 -13.42 4.36 16.96
CA VAL A 72 -14.75 4.92 16.65
C VAL A 72 -15.85 3.96 17.09
N GLY A 73 -15.70 2.67 16.79
CA GLY A 73 -16.60 1.62 17.27
C GLY A 73 -16.59 1.46 18.80
N LEU A 74 -15.45 1.62 19.46
CA LEU A 74 -15.32 1.57 20.91
C LEU A 74 -16.08 2.71 21.56
N VAL A 75 -15.80 3.96 21.17
CA VAL A 75 -16.49 5.15 21.69
C VAL A 75 -17.99 4.97 21.53
N TRP A 76 -18.44 4.50 20.36
CA TRP A 76 -19.83 4.13 20.13
C TRP A 76 -20.38 3.13 21.16
N THR A 77 -19.70 2.01 21.37
CA THR A 77 -20.18 0.99 22.32
C THR A 77 -20.21 1.49 23.77
N TYR A 78 -19.28 2.34 24.17
CA TYR A 78 -19.28 2.95 25.51
C TYR A 78 -20.39 3.99 25.66
N THR A 79 -20.67 4.76 24.61
CA THR A 79 -21.80 5.69 24.57
C THR A 79 -23.12 4.93 24.68
N LEU A 80 -23.26 3.80 23.97
CA LEU A 80 -24.45 2.95 24.06
C LEU A 80 -24.64 2.32 25.46
N ARG A 81 -23.53 2.00 26.14
CA ARG A 81 -23.53 1.51 27.53
C ARG A 81 -23.76 2.62 28.57
N SER A 82 -24.03 3.86 28.13
CA SER A 82 -24.19 5.04 28.99
C SER A 82 -23.02 5.28 29.94
N THR A 83 -21.82 4.84 29.56
CA THR A 83 -20.59 5.03 30.35
C THR A 83 -19.94 6.38 30.01
N LEU A 84 -20.07 6.83 28.76
CA LEU A 84 -19.61 8.14 28.31
C LEU A 84 -20.78 9.10 28.28
N ASP A 85 -20.63 10.21 29.02
CA ASP A 85 -21.61 11.29 29.03
C ASP A 85 -21.48 12.18 27.78
N GLU A 86 -22.59 12.82 27.39
CA GLU A 86 -22.67 13.72 26.23
C GLU A 86 -21.66 14.85 26.35
N THR A 87 -21.51 15.41 27.56
CA THR A 87 -20.58 16.52 27.81
C THR A 87 -19.13 16.11 27.61
N SER A 88 -18.75 14.91 28.06
CA SER A 88 -17.39 14.39 27.92
C SER A 88 -17.02 14.18 26.46
N LEU A 89 -17.98 13.73 25.64
CA LEU A 89 -17.79 13.54 24.21
C LEU A 89 -17.61 14.88 23.48
N LEU A 90 -18.38 15.90 23.84
CA LEU A 90 -18.22 17.25 23.29
C LEU A 90 -16.90 17.91 23.70
N TYR A 91 -16.43 17.69 24.93
CA TYR A 91 -15.09 18.13 25.34
C TYR A 91 -14.01 17.43 24.51
N LEU A 92 -14.18 16.13 24.24
CA LEU A 92 -13.26 15.38 23.39
C LEU A 92 -13.25 15.97 21.97
N ASP A 93 -14.40 16.23 21.36
CA ASP A 93 -14.50 16.88 20.04
C ASP A 93 -13.84 18.25 20.01
N LEU A 94 -14.01 19.05 21.08
CA LEU A 94 -13.37 20.36 21.17
C LEU A 94 -11.84 20.24 21.26
N THR A 95 -11.33 19.29 22.04
CA THR A 95 -9.89 19.04 22.13
C THR A 95 -9.31 18.52 20.82
N LEU A 96 -10.03 17.64 20.12
CA LEU A 96 -9.61 17.10 18.84
C LEU A 96 -9.57 18.19 17.76
N LEU A 97 -10.60 19.04 17.70
CA LEU A 97 -10.63 20.21 16.81
C LEU A 97 -9.50 21.20 17.12
N GLY A 98 -9.27 21.49 18.40
CA GLY A 98 -8.16 22.32 18.87
C GLY A 98 -6.82 21.76 18.40
N SER A 99 -6.58 20.46 18.63
CA SER A 99 -5.36 19.79 18.19
C SER A 99 -5.20 19.80 16.66
N GLY A 100 -6.29 19.59 15.91
CA GLY A 100 -6.32 19.61 14.45
C GLY A 100 -5.95 20.97 13.86
N SER A 101 -6.34 22.07 14.52
CA SER A 101 -5.96 23.42 14.08
C SER A 101 -4.48 23.75 14.23
N THR A 102 -3.75 23.04 15.11
CA THR A 102 -2.29 23.18 15.23
C THR A 102 -1.54 22.43 14.13
N VAL A 103 -2.20 21.47 13.46
CA VAL A 103 -1.61 20.72 12.36
C VAL A 103 -1.49 21.64 11.16
N ARG A 104 -0.26 22.11 10.90
CA ARG A 104 0.01 22.98 9.77
C ARG A 104 -0.32 22.26 8.47
N ALA A 105 -1.29 22.78 7.72
CA ALA A 105 -1.68 22.22 6.43
C ALA A 105 -0.43 22.09 5.54
N PRO A 106 -0.13 20.89 5.02
CA PRO A 106 0.90 20.74 4.00
C PRO A 106 0.52 21.64 2.82
N GLY A 107 1.47 22.45 2.33
CA GLY A 107 1.24 23.27 1.13
C GLY A 107 0.68 22.39 0.00
N ALA A 108 -0.43 22.84 -0.59
CA ALA A 108 -1.19 22.26 -1.71
C ALA A 108 -0.88 20.78 -2.01
N LEU A 109 -1.69 19.88 -1.43
CA LEU A 109 -1.68 18.46 -1.79
C LEU A 109 -1.99 18.33 -3.29
N LYS A 110 -0.98 17.95 -4.09
CA LYS A 110 -1.12 17.74 -5.54
C LYS A 110 -2.18 16.66 -5.79
N ASN A 111 -3.34 17.10 -6.27
CA ASN A 111 -4.53 16.34 -6.69
C ASN A 111 -5.00 15.24 -5.71
N PRO A 112 -6.08 15.45 -4.93
CA PRO A 112 -6.68 14.37 -4.15
C PRO A 112 -7.15 13.26 -5.11
N ASN A 113 -6.62 12.06 -4.92
CA ASN A 113 -7.03 10.89 -5.69
C ASN A 113 -8.51 10.56 -5.40
N LEU A 114 -9.26 10.17 -6.43
CA LEU A 114 -10.68 9.79 -6.34
C LEU A 114 -10.95 8.78 -5.20
N THR A 115 -10.01 7.87 -4.94
CA THR A 115 -10.04 6.91 -3.83
C THR A 115 -10.20 7.56 -2.45
N SER A 116 -9.60 8.74 -2.23
CA SER A 116 -9.70 9.46 -0.96
C SER A 116 -11.09 10.03 -0.71
N PHE A 117 -11.83 10.41 -1.76
CA PHE A 117 -13.20 10.87 -1.62
C PHE A 117 -14.15 9.69 -1.33
N ILE A 118 -13.92 8.56 -2.00
CA ILE A 118 -14.69 7.33 -1.75
C ILE A 118 -14.49 6.85 -0.31
N SER A 119 -13.26 6.83 0.20
CA SER A 119 -13.00 6.35 1.56
C SER A 119 -13.63 7.24 2.63
N LEU A 120 -13.57 8.57 2.48
CA LEU A 120 -14.24 9.51 3.39
C LEU A 120 -15.77 9.40 3.32
N ASN A 121 -16.34 9.26 2.13
CA ASN A 121 -17.78 9.07 2.01
C ASN A 121 -18.23 7.74 2.65
N ALA A 122 -17.47 6.66 2.45
CA ALA A 122 -17.75 5.37 3.06
C ALA A 122 -17.67 5.42 4.59
N SER A 123 -16.66 6.12 5.15
CA SER A 123 -16.52 6.25 6.60
C SER A 123 -17.64 7.09 7.21
N VAL A 124 -18.09 8.16 6.53
CA VAL A 124 -19.25 8.96 6.97
C VAL A 124 -20.52 8.12 6.94
N VAL A 125 -20.79 7.38 5.86
CA VAL A 125 -21.96 6.50 5.76
C VAL A 125 -21.95 5.42 6.85
N ALA A 126 -20.81 4.78 7.10
CA ALA A 126 -20.67 3.81 8.20
C ALA A 126 -20.93 4.44 9.57
N SER A 127 -20.42 5.66 9.79
CA SER A 127 -20.66 6.43 11.03
C SER A 127 -22.14 6.73 11.22
N VAL A 128 -22.86 7.11 10.15
CA VAL A 128 -24.31 7.35 10.19
C VAL A 128 -25.08 6.08 10.52
N PHE A 129 -24.72 4.94 9.93
CA PHE A 129 -25.38 3.66 10.23
C PHE A 129 -25.21 3.25 11.70
N ILE A 130 -23.99 3.41 12.22
CA ILE A 130 -23.72 3.19 13.63
C ILE A 130 -24.57 4.18 14.45
N ALA A 131 -24.46 5.48 14.17
CA ALA A 131 -25.20 6.58 14.83
C ALA A 131 -26.72 6.38 14.92
N SER A 132 -27.33 5.81 13.88
CA SER A 132 -28.78 5.57 13.81
C SER A 132 -29.36 4.72 14.94
N ARG A 133 -28.51 3.98 15.67
CA ARG A 133 -28.92 3.10 16.76
C ARG A 133 -28.95 3.78 18.15
N LEU A 134 -28.53 5.04 18.26
CA LEU A 134 -28.59 5.81 19.51
C LEU A 134 -29.98 6.41 19.73
N PRO A 135 -30.49 6.40 20.97
CA PRO A 135 -31.80 6.95 21.28
C PRO A 135 -31.83 8.48 21.45
N SER A 136 -30.70 9.12 21.81
CA SER A 136 -30.62 10.58 22.06
C SER A 136 -30.05 11.33 20.86
N ARG A 137 -30.68 12.46 20.51
CA ARG A 137 -30.22 13.34 19.43
C ARG A 137 -28.84 13.95 19.69
N LEU A 138 -28.52 14.27 20.96
CA LEU A 138 -27.25 14.87 21.32
C LEU A 138 -26.10 13.86 21.21
N HIS A 139 -26.33 12.62 21.67
CA HIS A 139 -25.36 11.54 21.48
C HIS A 139 -25.10 11.25 19.98
N VAL A 140 -26.14 11.27 19.14
CA VAL A 140 -26.01 11.11 17.68
C VAL A 140 -25.16 12.23 17.08
N PHE A 141 -25.41 13.48 17.46
CA PHE A 141 -24.64 14.62 16.99
C PHE A 141 -23.17 14.51 17.40
N ALA A 142 -22.89 14.26 18.68
CA ALA A 142 -21.55 14.17 19.23
C ALA A 142 -20.76 13.02 18.58
N ILE A 143 -21.33 11.81 18.46
CA ILE A 143 -20.62 10.69 17.86
C ILE A 143 -20.34 10.87 16.36
N MET A 144 -21.26 11.53 15.65
CA MET A 144 -21.08 11.86 14.23
C MET A 144 -19.96 12.88 14.05
N LEU A 145 -19.93 13.90 14.90
CA LEU A 145 -18.88 14.93 14.89
C LEU A 145 -17.52 14.31 15.20
N PHE A 146 -17.43 13.50 16.26
CA PHE A 146 -16.23 12.76 16.63
C PHE A 146 -15.70 11.91 15.48
N SER A 147 -16.57 11.08 14.88
CA SER A 147 -16.19 10.19 13.78
C SER A 147 -15.66 10.98 12.58
N LEU A 148 -16.34 12.06 12.20
CA LEU A 148 -15.94 12.92 11.10
C LEU A 148 -14.59 13.58 11.37
N GLN A 149 -14.37 14.12 12.57
CA GLN A 149 -13.10 14.73 12.95
C GLN A 149 -11.96 13.71 12.90
N VAL A 150 -12.15 12.53 13.49
CA VAL A 150 -11.12 11.48 13.51
C VAL A 150 -10.77 11.02 12.10
N PHE A 151 -11.76 10.76 11.23
CA PHE A 151 -11.48 10.29 9.86
C PHE A 151 -10.84 11.36 8.97
N LEU A 152 -11.15 12.64 9.18
CA LEU A 152 -10.52 13.74 8.44
C LEU A 152 -9.10 14.03 8.94
N PHE A 153 -8.89 14.06 10.26
CA PHE A 153 -7.60 14.42 10.84
C PHE A 153 -6.60 13.27 10.86
N ALA A 154 -7.03 12.01 10.98
CA ALA A 154 -6.14 10.85 11.01
C ALA A 154 -5.10 10.81 9.87
N PRO A 155 -5.46 10.95 8.58
CA PRO A 155 -4.48 10.93 7.50
C PRO A 155 -3.53 12.14 7.56
N LEU A 156 -4.02 13.31 7.97
CA LEU A 156 -3.21 14.54 8.10
C LEU A 156 -2.19 14.42 9.24
N VAL A 157 -2.63 14.00 10.42
CA VAL A 157 -1.78 13.80 11.60
C VAL A 157 -0.69 12.78 11.29
N THR A 158 -1.05 11.65 10.69
CA THR A 158 -0.10 10.60 10.29
C THR A 158 0.93 11.13 9.30
N TYR A 159 0.49 11.88 8.29
CA TYR A 159 1.38 12.52 7.31
C TYR A 159 2.34 13.50 7.98
N CYS A 160 1.84 14.40 8.82
CA CYS A 160 2.65 15.42 9.50
C CYS A 160 3.66 14.79 10.46
N ILE A 161 3.25 13.78 11.24
CA ILE A 161 4.12 13.03 12.14
C ILE A 161 5.21 12.30 11.35
N LYS A 162 4.85 11.59 10.28
CA LYS A 162 5.82 10.85 9.43
C LYS A 162 6.81 11.81 8.77
N LYS A 163 6.37 13.01 8.39
CA LYS A 163 7.23 14.07 7.84
C LYS A 163 8.17 14.67 8.89
N TYR A 164 7.74 14.80 10.14
CA TYR A 164 8.55 15.36 11.22
C TYR A 164 9.62 14.38 11.70
N SER A 165 9.23 13.16 12.06
CA SER A 165 10.16 12.12 12.50
C SER A 165 9.53 10.74 12.39
N PHE A 166 10.25 9.82 11.76
CA PHE A 166 9.82 8.44 11.61
C PHE A 166 9.72 7.71 12.96
N HIS A 167 10.63 7.97 13.90
CA HIS A 167 10.56 7.37 15.24
C HIS A 167 9.33 7.84 16.01
N LEU A 168 8.95 9.11 15.85
CA LEU A 168 7.75 9.66 16.47
C LEU A 168 6.49 9.02 15.87
N HIS A 169 6.46 8.78 14.56
CA HIS A 169 5.41 8.00 13.90
C HIS A 169 5.26 6.62 14.53
N LEU A 170 6.35 5.86 14.65
CA LEU A 170 6.31 4.52 15.26
C LEU A 170 5.80 4.58 16.71
N CYS A 171 6.34 5.50 17.52
CA CYS A 171 5.92 5.67 18.91
C CYS A 171 4.42 5.99 19.01
N PHE A 172 3.93 6.92 18.19
CA PHE A 172 2.52 7.28 18.14
C PHE A 172 1.65 6.08 17.73
N SER A 173 2.02 5.33 16.68
CA SER A 173 1.26 4.17 16.24
C SER A 173 1.23 3.05 17.28
N PHE A 174 2.35 2.74 17.92
CA PHE A 174 2.40 1.72 18.98
C PHE A 174 1.61 2.14 20.23
N SER A 175 1.68 3.40 20.61
CA SER A 175 0.87 3.96 21.70
C SER A 175 -0.63 3.84 21.39
N LEU A 176 -1.03 4.23 20.17
CA LEU A 176 -2.41 4.10 19.72
C LEU A 176 -2.88 2.64 19.77
N MET A 177 -2.10 1.71 19.20
CA MET A 177 -2.40 0.27 19.24
C MET A 177 -2.56 -0.23 20.67
N ALA A 178 -1.65 0.11 21.58
CA ALA A 178 -1.71 -0.32 22.98
C ALA A 178 -2.98 0.21 23.68
N VAL A 179 -3.31 1.49 23.49
CA VAL A 179 -4.53 2.10 24.04
C VAL A 179 -5.79 1.42 23.48
N THR A 180 -5.85 1.18 22.17
CA THR A 180 -7.01 0.50 21.56
C THR A 180 -7.19 -0.90 22.11
N LEU A 181 -6.12 -1.69 22.19
CA LEU A 181 -6.14 -3.05 22.70
C LEU A 181 -6.55 -3.08 24.18
N ALA A 182 -6.07 -2.14 24.99
CA ALA A 182 -6.47 -2.02 26.39
C ALA A 182 -7.99 -1.78 26.53
N PHE A 183 -8.57 -0.84 25.77
CA PHE A 183 -10.01 -0.60 25.79
C PHE A 183 -10.81 -1.81 25.29
N VAL A 184 -10.41 -2.42 24.17
CA VAL A 184 -11.08 -3.64 23.67
C VAL A 184 -11.04 -4.77 24.71
N TYR A 185 -9.92 -4.95 25.41
CA TYR A 185 -9.79 -5.95 26.46
C TYR A 185 -10.81 -5.74 27.59
N THR A 186 -11.03 -4.48 28.00
CA THR A 186 -12.05 -4.18 29.03
C THR A 186 -13.48 -4.41 28.56
N LEU A 187 -13.76 -4.37 27.26
CA LEU A 187 -15.08 -4.65 26.72
C LEU A 187 -15.36 -6.15 26.58
N HIS A 188 -14.48 -6.88 25.88
CA HIS A 188 -14.69 -8.29 25.61
C HIS A 188 -13.40 -9.00 25.16
N GLN A 189 -13.04 -10.10 25.83
CA GLN A 189 -11.81 -10.85 25.56
C GLN A 189 -11.76 -11.44 24.14
N LEU A 190 -12.89 -11.87 23.57
CA LEU A 190 -12.91 -12.43 22.21
C LEU A 190 -12.59 -11.34 21.16
N LEU A 191 -13.12 -10.12 21.33
CA LEU A 191 -12.81 -9.01 20.44
C LEU A 191 -11.34 -8.61 20.55
N PHE A 192 -10.77 -8.70 21.74
CA PHE A 192 -9.35 -8.46 21.97
C PHE A 192 -8.49 -9.46 21.21
N VAL A 193 -8.78 -10.76 21.31
CA VAL A 193 -8.02 -11.80 20.59
C VAL A 193 -8.15 -11.61 19.07
N LEU A 194 -9.35 -11.28 18.57
CA LEU A 194 -9.55 -11.02 17.14
C LEU A 194 -8.78 -9.79 16.66
N LEU A 195 -8.83 -8.66 17.38
CA LEU A 195 -8.11 -7.45 16.98
C LEU A 195 -6.60 -7.65 17.08
N LEU A 196 -6.10 -8.29 18.14
CA LEU A 196 -4.68 -8.61 18.29
C LEU A 196 -4.21 -9.52 17.15
N GLY A 197 -4.96 -10.57 16.83
CA GLY A 197 -4.66 -11.47 15.73
C GLY A 197 -4.63 -10.73 14.38
N LEU A 198 -5.59 -9.84 14.13
CA LEU A 198 -5.63 -9.02 12.92
C LEU A 198 -4.43 -8.08 12.82
N LEU A 199 -4.05 -7.41 13.92
CA LEU A 199 -2.90 -6.51 13.95
C LEU A 199 -1.59 -7.27 13.70
N VAL A 200 -1.39 -8.42 14.34
CA VAL A 200 -0.22 -9.29 14.09
C VAL A 200 -0.20 -9.79 12.65
N PHE A 201 -1.36 -10.16 12.12
CA PHE A 201 -1.49 -10.60 10.73
C PHE A 201 -1.06 -9.50 9.75
N VAL A 202 -1.59 -8.28 9.90
CA VAL A 202 -1.30 -7.17 8.99
C VAL A 202 0.14 -6.65 9.14
N THR A 203 0.69 -6.62 10.35
CA THR A 203 2.04 -6.07 10.60
C THR A 203 3.19 -7.04 10.32
N VAL A 204 2.97 -8.34 10.47
CA VAL A 204 4.05 -9.35 10.39
C VAL A 204 3.76 -10.37 9.31
N VAL A 205 2.61 -11.05 9.40
CA VAL A 205 2.30 -12.21 8.55
C VAL A 205 2.14 -11.79 7.09
N CYS A 206 1.41 -10.70 6.84
CA CYS A 206 1.16 -10.18 5.50
C CYS A 206 2.47 -9.71 4.81
N PRO A 207 3.31 -8.83 5.43
CA PRO A 207 4.63 -8.50 4.88
C PRO A 207 5.50 -9.72 4.62
N TYR A 208 5.53 -10.68 5.55
CA TYR A 208 6.31 -11.91 5.39
C TYR A 208 5.84 -12.71 4.17
N TRP A 209 4.53 -12.92 4.05
CA TRP A 209 3.96 -13.66 2.93
C TRP A 209 4.18 -12.92 1.61
N LEU A 210 3.98 -11.59 1.56
CA LEU A 210 4.21 -10.80 0.35
C LEU A 210 5.66 -10.92 -0.13
N ILE A 211 6.64 -10.89 0.77
CA ILE A 211 8.06 -11.03 0.40
C ILE A 211 8.36 -12.44 -0.07
N ARG A 212 7.80 -13.48 0.57
CA ARG A 212 7.90 -14.86 0.08
C ARG A 212 7.28 -15.05 -1.30
N MET A 213 6.14 -14.41 -1.58
CA MET A 213 5.51 -14.49 -2.91
C MET A 213 6.36 -13.86 -4.01
N GLN A 214 7.22 -12.89 -3.69
CA GLN A 214 8.13 -12.29 -4.69
C GLN A 214 9.19 -13.27 -5.18
N GLU A 215 9.57 -14.28 -4.39
CA GLU A 215 10.51 -15.33 -4.81
C GLU A 215 9.89 -16.23 -5.90
N TYR A 216 8.56 -16.35 -5.95
CA TYR A 216 7.84 -17.13 -6.95
C TYR A 216 7.39 -16.31 -8.16
N LYS A 217 7.79 -15.04 -8.27
CA LYS A 217 7.54 -14.27 -9.50
C LYS A 217 8.34 -14.93 -10.63
N PHE A 218 7.67 -15.21 -11.74
CA PHE A 218 8.29 -15.71 -12.97
C PHE A 218 8.36 -14.59 -13.99
N GLU A 219 9.52 -13.95 -14.12
CA GLU A 219 9.78 -12.90 -15.09
C GLU A 219 10.93 -13.35 -16.00
N ILE A 220 10.60 -13.74 -17.24
CA ILE A 220 11.61 -14.09 -18.25
C ILE A 220 12.08 -12.78 -18.85
N ASN A 221 13.36 -12.45 -18.62
CA ASN A 221 14.01 -11.32 -19.27
C ASN A 221 14.75 -11.88 -20.49
N GLY A 222 14.66 -11.18 -21.61
CA GLY A 222 15.18 -11.66 -22.86
C GLY A 222 15.88 -10.59 -23.70
N PRO A 223 16.51 -10.99 -24.80
CA PRO A 223 17.22 -10.08 -25.68
C PRO A 223 16.32 -9.06 -26.40
N TRP A 224 15.00 -9.22 -26.32
CA TRP A 224 13.98 -8.33 -26.90
C TRP A 224 13.35 -7.39 -25.87
N ASP A 225 13.82 -7.41 -24.62
CA ASP A 225 13.31 -6.48 -23.60
C ASP A 225 13.63 -5.04 -23.97
N GLU A 226 12.73 -4.14 -23.55
CA GLU A 226 12.89 -2.71 -23.76
C GLU A 226 14.23 -2.23 -23.20
N ALA A 227 14.98 -1.49 -24.02
CA ALA A 227 16.24 -0.89 -23.60
C ALA A 227 15.95 0.12 -22.48
N LYS A 228 16.46 -0.16 -21.28
CA LYS A 228 16.40 0.77 -20.15
C LYS A 228 17.54 1.77 -20.28
N LEU A 229 17.23 3.07 -20.14
CA LEU A 229 18.27 4.10 -20.04
C LEU A 229 19.11 3.83 -18.80
N CYS A 230 20.44 3.75 -18.94
CA CYS A 230 21.36 3.56 -17.83
C CYS A 230 21.56 4.82 -16.95
N PHE A 231 20.82 5.88 -17.22
CA PHE A 231 20.85 7.13 -16.47
C PHE A 231 19.42 7.56 -16.17
N ASP A 232 19.19 8.02 -14.93
CA ASP A 232 17.93 8.64 -14.56
C ASP A 232 17.79 9.95 -15.34
N ILE A 233 16.65 10.12 -16.01
CA ILE A 233 16.25 11.43 -16.51
C ILE A 233 15.78 12.21 -15.27
N THR A 234 16.71 12.90 -14.61
CA THR A 234 16.35 13.97 -13.69
C THR A 234 15.81 15.14 -14.50
N ASP A 235 14.50 15.35 -14.45
CA ASP A 235 13.84 16.61 -14.82
C ASP A 235 14.19 17.73 -13.84
#